data_AF-R0GIW8-F1
#
_entry.id   AF-R0GIW8-F1
#
_cell.length_a   1.000
_cell.length_b   1.000
_cell.length_c   1.000
_cell.angle_alpha   90.00
_cell.angle_beta   90.00
_cell.angle_gamma   90.00
#
_symmetry.space_group_name_H-M   'P 1'
#
loop_
_entity.id
_entity.type
_entity.pdbx_description
1 polymer ?
#
loop_
_entity_poly.entity_id
_entity_poly.type
_entity_poly.pdbx_seq_one_letter_code
_entity_poly.pdbx_strand_id
1 'polypeptide(L)'
;MNEEQKKRWNERCEELEEKNKELKKVIAEKNEELDKVKKEMNEQLEEERFESAWLKDGISALFEKARHENQEARRELIQEMRKLSGERSTIRVKCMGELDKKPFIEACKVRFTGEEAAKQHAMLRSTWLQNLKDPAWHPFKHVGTGDNVKEVVDEEDEKIKKLKQEWGEEVKNAVKKALEEINEYNASGRYVVPELWNFREERKATLKEGIAQMKTLLIKTHKRKAHP
;
A
#
# COMPACT_ATOMS: atom_id res chain seq x y z
N MET A 1 77.47 46.24 2.41
CA MET A 1 77.57 44.78 2.21
C MET A 1 78.98 44.49 1.70
N ASN A 2 79.79 43.71 2.41
CA ASN A 2 81.14 43.35 1.95
C ASN A 2 81.06 42.31 0.81
N GLU A 3 82.16 42.04 0.12
CA GLU A 3 82.18 41.12 -1.03
C GLU A 3 81.81 39.68 -0.64
N GLU A 4 82.20 39.20 0.54
CA GLU A 4 81.82 37.87 1.04
C GLU A 4 80.32 37.73 1.28
N GLN A 5 79.68 38.77 1.80
CA GLN A 5 78.24 38.81 2.02
C GLN A 5 77.47 38.78 0.69
N LYS A 6 77.97 39.49 -0.34
CA LYS A 6 77.39 39.42 -1.69
C LYS A 6 77.54 38.02 -2.30
N LYS A 7 78.70 37.39 -2.15
CA LYS A 7 78.95 36.03 -2.64
C LYS A 7 78.02 35.01 -1.99
N ARG A 8 77.91 35.02 -0.66
CA ARG A 8 76.98 34.13 0.09
C ARG A 8 75.52 34.36 -0.27
N TRP A 9 75.13 35.61 -0.55
CA TRP A 9 73.77 35.93 -0.96
C TRP A 9 73.48 35.37 -2.36
N ASN A 10 74.41 35.50 -3.31
CA ASN A 10 74.27 34.93 -4.65
C ASN A 10 74.20 33.38 -4.62
N GLU A 11 75.10 32.72 -3.89
CA GLU A 11 75.08 31.25 -3.73
C GLU A 11 73.74 30.77 -3.17
N ARG A 12 73.16 31.49 -2.21
CA ARG A 12 71.86 31.17 -1.63
C ARG A 12 70.70 31.41 -2.60
N CYS A 13 70.77 32.43 -3.46
CA CYS A 13 69.76 32.63 -4.50
C CYS A 13 69.80 31.49 -5.53
N GLU A 14 70.98 31.07 -5.98
CA GLU A 14 71.15 29.94 -6.90
C GLU A 14 70.61 28.64 -6.29
N GLU A 15 70.92 28.34 -5.03
CA GLU A 15 70.35 27.18 -4.32
C GLU A 15 68.81 27.22 -4.23
N LEU A 16 68.24 28.41 -3.99
CA LEU A 16 66.79 28.57 -3.90
C LEU A 16 66.10 28.46 -5.27
N GLU A 17 66.76 28.90 -6.34
CA GLU A 17 66.27 28.73 -7.71
C GLU A 17 66.24 27.26 -8.11
N GLU A 18 67.29 26.50 -7.82
CA GLU A 18 67.32 25.07 -8.13
C GLU A 18 66.29 24.29 -7.31
N LYS A 19 66.18 24.55 -6.00
CA LYS A 19 65.13 23.96 -5.16
C LYS A 19 63.72 24.29 -5.66
N ASN A 20 63.48 25.52 -6.12
CA ASN A 20 62.19 25.90 -6.71
C ASN A 20 61.88 25.14 -8.00
N LYS A 21 62.90 24.90 -8.82
CA LYS A 21 62.76 24.13 -10.06
C LYS A 21 62.45 22.66 -9.77
N GLU A 22 63.13 22.07 -8.80
CA GLU A 22 62.83 20.71 -8.32
C GLU A 22 61.41 20.61 -7.75
N LEU A 23 61.01 21.56 -6.89
CA LEU A 23 59.66 21.60 -6.32
C LEU A 23 58.58 21.71 -7.40
N LYS A 24 58.79 22.56 -8.41
CA LYS A 24 57.85 22.69 -9.54
C LYS A 24 57.70 21.38 -10.31
N LYS A 25 58.80 20.64 -10.50
CA LYS A 25 58.77 19.33 -11.17
C LYS A 25 57.98 18.31 -10.35
N VAL A 26 58.23 18.21 -9.05
CA VAL A 26 57.50 17.31 -8.14
C VAL A 26 56.01 17.65 -8.09
N ILE A 27 55.66 18.94 -8.04
CA ILE A 27 54.25 19.37 -8.07
C ILE A 27 53.57 18.95 -9.38
N ALA A 28 54.25 19.12 -10.52
CA ALA A 28 53.72 18.69 -11.81
C ALA A 28 53.48 17.17 -11.86
N GLU A 29 54.47 16.37 -11.44
CA GLU A 29 54.35 14.90 -11.36
C GLU A 29 53.21 14.46 -10.44
N LYS A 30 53.08 15.09 -9.26
CA LYS A 30 52.00 14.79 -8.32
C LYS A 30 50.62 15.21 -8.81
N ASN A 31 50.51 16.29 -9.58
CA ASN A 31 49.25 16.67 -10.19
C ASN A 31 48.82 15.68 -11.28
N GLU A 32 49.77 15.19 -12.10
CA GLU A 32 49.49 14.15 -13.09
C GLU A 32 49.04 12.83 -12.45
N GLU A 33 49.72 12.40 -11.38
CA GLU A 33 49.29 11.23 -10.58
C GLU A 33 47.88 11.41 -10.01
N LEU A 34 47.60 12.60 -9.44
CA LEU A 34 46.30 12.92 -8.86
C LEU A 34 45.18 12.89 -9.90
N ASP A 35 45.43 13.43 -11.09
CA ASP A 35 44.44 13.45 -12.17
C ASP A 35 44.16 12.04 -12.71
N LYS A 36 45.19 11.19 -12.77
CA LYS A 36 45.02 9.78 -13.12
C LYS A 36 44.15 9.04 -12.08
N VAL A 37 44.45 9.20 -10.79
CA VAL A 37 43.67 8.58 -9.71
C VAL A 37 42.22 9.08 -9.69
N LYS A 38 42.00 10.39 -9.89
CA LYS A 38 40.64 10.94 -10.00
C LYS A 38 39.85 10.33 -11.14
N LYS A 39 40.51 10.14 -12.30
CA LYS A 39 39.87 9.55 -13.48
C LYS A 39 39.47 8.09 -13.21
N GLU A 40 40.39 7.29 -12.68
CA GLU A 40 40.14 5.89 -12.33
C GLU A 40 39.01 5.76 -11.29
N MET A 41 39.03 6.59 -10.25
CA MET A 41 37.98 6.62 -9.22
C MET A 41 36.62 7.01 -9.81
N ASN A 42 36.59 7.96 -10.76
CA ASN A 42 35.34 8.36 -11.40
C ASN A 42 34.79 7.26 -12.33
N GLU A 43 35.65 6.55 -13.06
CA GLU A 43 35.26 5.40 -13.88
C GLU A 43 34.67 4.29 -13.02
N GLN A 44 35.32 3.93 -11.90
CA GLN A 44 34.79 2.96 -10.94
C GLN A 44 33.44 3.39 -10.36
N LEU A 45 33.29 4.67 -10.01
CA LEU A 45 32.03 5.20 -9.48
C LEU A 45 30.88 5.08 -10.50
N GLU A 46 31.16 5.34 -11.77
CA GLU A 46 30.14 5.21 -12.83
C GLU A 46 29.77 3.74 -13.09
N GLU A 47 30.74 2.82 -13.05
CA GLU A 47 30.49 1.38 -13.12
C GLU A 47 29.60 0.91 -11.96
N GLU A 48 29.94 1.28 -10.72
CA GLU A 48 29.14 0.94 -9.54
C GLU A 48 27.72 1.54 -9.61
N ARG A 49 27.57 2.77 -10.12
CA ARG A 49 26.27 3.40 -10.34
C ARG A 49 25.44 2.63 -11.35
N PHE A 50 26.06 2.20 -12.45
CA PHE A 50 25.40 1.42 -13.48
C PHE A 50 24.94 0.06 -12.95
N GLU A 51 25.80 -0.68 -12.25
CA GLU A 51 25.45 -1.95 -11.63
C GLU A 51 24.32 -1.80 -10.61
N SER A 52 24.39 -0.77 -9.76
CA SER A 52 23.36 -0.47 -8.76
C SER A 52 22.01 -0.16 -9.40
N ALA A 53 21.98 0.64 -10.47
CA ALA A 53 20.76 0.92 -11.22
C ALA A 53 20.20 -0.36 -11.85
N TRP A 54 21.04 -1.15 -12.51
CA TRP A 54 20.63 -2.42 -13.13
C TRP A 54 20.06 -3.42 -12.12
N LEU A 55 20.71 -3.57 -10.96
CA LEU A 55 20.21 -4.42 -9.87
C LEU A 55 18.87 -3.94 -9.34
N LYS A 56 18.70 -2.63 -9.16
CA LYS A 56 17.45 -2.03 -8.69
C LYS A 56 16.30 -2.28 -9.67
N ASP A 57 16.56 -2.16 -10.96
CA ASP A 57 15.58 -2.43 -12.01
C ASP A 57 15.22 -3.93 -12.05
N GLY A 58 16.22 -4.81 -11.97
CA GLY A 58 16.02 -6.26 -11.89
C GLY A 58 15.19 -6.69 -10.69
N ILE A 59 15.50 -6.14 -9.51
CA ILE A 59 14.73 -6.37 -8.27
C ILE A 59 13.29 -5.91 -8.45
N SER A 60 13.08 -4.71 -9.01
CA SER A 60 11.74 -4.16 -9.24
C SER A 60 10.92 -5.04 -10.18
N ALA A 61 11.52 -5.53 -11.27
CA ALA A 61 10.87 -6.43 -12.21
C ALA A 61 10.49 -7.78 -11.57
N LEU A 62 11.37 -8.36 -10.76
CA LEU A 62 11.10 -9.60 -10.04
C LEU A 62 9.99 -9.43 -8.99
N PHE A 63 10.00 -8.32 -8.25
CA PHE A 63 8.93 -8.00 -7.29
C PHE A 63 7.59 -7.85 -7.99
N GLU A 64 7.52 -7.13 -9.11
CA GLU A 64 6.27 -6.94 -9.85
C GLU A 64 5.73 -8.28 -10.39
N LYS A 65 6.62 -9.13 -10.94
CA LYS A 65 6.23 -10.47 -11.39
C LYS A 65 5.68 -11.32 -10.24
N ALA A 66 6.39 -11.40 -9.12
CA ALA A 66 5.95 -12.18 -7.95
C ALA A 66 4.61 -11.65 -7.38
N ARG A 67 4.44 -10.31 -7.36
CA ARG A 67 3.19 -9.67 -6.95
C ARG A 67 2.05 -10.03 -7.89
N HIS A 68 2.27 -9.96 -9.19
CA HIS A 68 1.27 -10.30 -10.20
C HIS A 68 0.80 -11.76 -10.08
N GLU A 69 1.73 -12.71 -10.02
CA GLU A 69 1.42 -14.14 -9.86
C GLU A 69 0.65 -14.41 -8.55
N ASN A 70 1.03 -13.75 -7.44
CA ASN A 70 0.32 -13.87 -6.17
C ASN A 70 -1.11 -13.33 -6.26
N GLN A 71 -1.30 -12.18 -6.91
CA GLN A 71 -2.61 -11.57 -7.12
C GLN A 71 -3.50 -12.42 -8.02
N GLU A 72 -2.96 -13.02 -9.09
CA GLU A 72 -3.67 -13.98 -9.93
C GLU A 72 -4.13 -15.20 -9.14
N ALA A 73 -3.22 -15.86 -8.42
CA ALA A 73 -3.57 -17.01 -7.59
C ALA A 73 -4.64 -16.67 -6.54
N ARG A 74 -4.58 -15.47 -5.96
CA ARG A 74 -5.58 -14.99 -5.00
C ARG A 74 -6.93 -14.74 -5.64
N ARG A 75 -6.97 -14.11 -6.83
CA ARG A 75 -8.21 -13.89 -7.59
C ARG A 75 -8.90 -15.20 -7.94
N GLU A 76 -8.14 -16.17 -8.43
CA GLU A 76 -8.66 -17.49 -8.80
C GLU A 76 -9.25 -18.21 -7.58
N LEU A 77 -8.52 -18.21 -6.45
CA LEU A 77 -8.99 -18.83 -5.22
C LEU A 77 -10.26 -18.17 -4.67
N ILE A 78 -10.36 -16.84 -4.75
CA ILE A 78 -11.58 -16.09 -4.37
C ILE A 78 -12.76 -16.52 -5.25
N GLN A 79 -12.54 -16.63 -6.55
CA GLN A 79 -13.58 -17.03 -7.50
C GLN A 79 -14.10 -18.44 -7.23
N GLU A 80 -13.22 -19.40 -6.96
CA GLU A 80 -13.62 -20.77 -6.62
C GLU A 80 -14.29 -20.85 -5.23
N MET A 81 -13.76 -20.12 -4.25
CA MET A 81 -14.35 -20.07 -2.91
C MET A 81 -15.76 -19.47 -2.90
N ARG A 82 -16.06 -18.49 -3.78
CA ARG A 82 -17.42 -17.95 -3.94
C ARG A 82 -18.43 -19.02 -4.38
N LYS A 83 -18.01 -19.98 -5.21
CA LYS A 83 -18.87 -21.06 -5.72
C LYS A 83 -19.08 -22.16 -4.67
N LEU A 84 -18.06 -22.43 -3.86
CA LEU A 84 -18.02 -23.60 -2.98
C LEU A 84 -18.45 -23.33 -1.54
N SER A 85 -18.25 -22.11 -1.04
CA SER A 85 -18.34 -21.84 0.40
C SER A 85 -19.77 -21.51 0.83
N GLY A 86 -20.30 -22.30 1.77
CA GLY A 86 -21.57 -22.02 2.44
C GLY A 86 -21.39 -21.25 3.76
N GLU A 87 -22.49 -20.83 4.38
CA GLU A 87 -22.48 -19.99 5.60
C GLU A 87 -21.72 -20.58 6.80
N ARG A 88 -21.57 -21.91 6.85
CA ARG A 88 -20.91 -22.64 7.95
C ARG A 88 -19.38 -22.69 7.85
N SER A 89 -18.77 -22.14 6.79
CA SER A 89 -17.31 -22.09 6.64
C SER A 89 -16.70 -20.96 7.47
N THR A 90 -15.58 -21.23 8.13
CA THR A 90 -14.81 -20.21 8.87
C THR A 90 -14.12 -19.22 7.93
N ILE A 91 -13.59 -19.71 6.81
CA ILE A 91 -12.98 -18.88 5.77
C ILE A 91 -13.93 -18.80 4.58
N ARG A 92 -14.29 -17.57 4.20
CA ARG A 92 -15.24 -17.29 3.11
C ARG A 92 -14.80 -16.02 2.38
N VAL A 93 -15.48 -15.74 1.28
CA VAL A 93 -15.29 -14.46 0.59
C VAL A 93 -16.17 -13.40 1.24
N LYS A 94 -15.55 -12.31 1.67
CA LYS A 94 -16.22 -11.09 2.14
C LYS A 94 -16.09 -10.03 1.05
N CYS A 95 -17.16 -9.29 0.79
CA CYS A 95 -17.10 -8.12 -0.10
C CYS A 95 -16.83 -6.89 0.77
N MET A 96 -15.59 -6.40 0.78
CA MET A 96 -15.20 -5.22 1.53
C MET A 96 -15.92 -4.00 0.96
N GLY A 97 -16.62 -3.26 1.81
CA GLY A 97 -17.44 -2.12 1.42
C GLY A 97 -18.88 -2.49 1.04
N GLU A 98 -19.27 -3.76 1.14
CA GLU A 98 -20.66 -4.15 0.90
C GLU A 98 -21.57 -3.68 2.05
N LEU A 99 -22.60 -2.92 1.69
CA LEU A 99 -23.58 -2.43 2.65
C LEU A 99 -24.48 -3.56 3.15
N ASP A 100 -24.36 -3.89 4.45
CA ASP A 100 -25.19 -4.88 5.13
C ASP A 100 -26.67 -4.47 5.06
N LYS A 101 -27.52 -5.40 4.63
CA LYS A 101 -28.94 -5.18 4.43
C LYS A 101 -29.73 -5.31 5.72
N LYS A 102 -29.24 -6.09 6.70
CA LYS A 102 -30.02 -6.45 7.89
C LYS A 102 -30.48 -5.23 8.68
N PRO A 103 -29.61 -4.25 9.02
CA PRO A 103 -30.04 -3.08 9.78
C PRO A 103 -31.11 -2.25 9.04
N PHE A 104 -31.01 -2.14 7.72
CA PHE A 104 -31.97 -1.44 6.89
C PHE A 104 -33.34 -2.15 6.89
N ILE A 105 -33.33 -3.48 6.74
CA ILE A 105 -34.55 -4.29 6.77
C ILE A 105 -35.24 -4.17 8.14
N GLU A 106 -34.47 -4.27 9.23
CA GLU A 106 -34.99 -4.17 10.59
C GLU A 106 -35.56 -2.79 10.89
N ALA A 107 -34.84 -1.72 10.54
CA ALA A 107 -35.31 -0.34 10.72
C ALA A 107 -36.58 -0.05 9.90
N CYS A 108 -36.69 -0.55 8.67
CA CYS A 108 -37.89 -0.38 7.86
C CYS A 108 -39.09 -1.17 8.40
N LYS A 109 -38.89 -2.39 8.91
CA LYS A 109 -39.97 -3.23 9.49
C LYS A 109 -40.59 -2.62 10.75
N VAL A 110 -39.88 -1.74 11.45
CA VAL A 110 -40.42 -1.02 12.61
C VAL A 110 -41.42 0.05 12.19
N ARG A 111 -41.29 0.61 10.98
CA ARG A 111 -42.07 1.76 10.51
C ARG A 111 -43.14 1.44 9.50
N PHE A 112 -42.91 0.38 8.72
CA PHE A 112 -43.73 0.00 7.59
C PHE A 112 -44.10 -1.48 7.69
N THR A 113 -45.19 -1.87 7.04
CA THR A 113 -45.68 -3.25 7.03
C THR A 113 -45.75 -3.78 5.59
N GLY A 114 -45.66 -5.10 5.45
CA GLY A 114 -45.84 -5.80 4.18
C GLY A 114 -44.93 -5.30 3.04
N GLU A 115 -45.51 -5.09 1.87
CA GLU A 115 -44.80 -4.66 0.65
C GLU A 115 -44.20 -3.25 0.78
N GLU A 116 -44.78 -2.38 1.61
CA GLU A 116 -44.26 -1.02 1.81
C GLU A 116 -42.92 -1.05 2.53
N ALA A 117 -42.75 -1.93 3.52
CA ALA A 117 -41.44 -2.14 4.15
C ALA A 117 -40.38 -2.61 3.13
N ALA A 118 -40.80 -3.42 2.15
CA ALA A 118 -39.92 -3.89 1.08
C ALA A 118 -39.45 -2.74 0.17
N LYS A 119 -40.39 -1.88 -0.25
CA LYS A 119 -40.11 -0.71 -1.08
C LYS A 119 -39.20 0.29 -0.36
N GLN A 120 -39.52 0.61 0.90
CA GLN A 120 -38.76 1.58 1.70
C GLN A 120 -37.32 1.11 1.95
N HIS A 121 -37.10 -0.17 2.27
CA HIS A 121 -35.74 -0.66 2.45
C HIS A 121 -34.95 -0.60 1.14
N ALA A 122 -35.59 -0.87 0.00
CA ALA A 122 -34.92 -0.91 -1.31
C ALA A 122 -34.51 0.51 -1.73
N MET A 123 -35.40 1.48 -1.53
CA MET A 123 -35.14 2.89 -1.79
C MET A 123 -34.01 3.41 -0.90
N LEU A 124 -34.13 3.24 0.43
CA LEU A 124 -33.13 3.69 1.39
C LEU A 124 -31.75 3.10 1.09
N ARG A 125 -31.68 1.79 0.86
CA ARG A 125 -30.42 1.11 0.56
C ARG A 125 -29.83 1.59 -0.77
N SER A 126 -30.65 1.83 -1.79
CA SER A 126 -30.19 2.36 -3.07
C SER A 126 -29.56 3.74 -2.92
N THR A 127 -30.22 4.64 -2.18
CA THR A 127 -29.70 5.98 -1.87
C THR A 127 -28.34 5.91 -1.18
N TRP A 128 -28.19 5.03 -0.19
CA TRP A 128 -26.91 4.89 0.51
C TRP A 128 -25.82 4.23 -0.33
N LEU A 129 -26.17 3.26 -1.17
CA LEU A 129 -25.22 2.71 -2.15
C LEU A 129 -24.74 3.76 -3.17
N GLN A 130 -25.59 4.70 -3.55
CA GLN A 130 -25.19 5.83 -4.41
C GLN A 130 -24.28 6.80 -3.68
N ASN A 131 -24.63 7.19 -2.43
CA ASN A 131 -23.77 8.04 -1.62
C ASN A 131 -22.39 7.41 -1.41
N LEU A 132 -22.31 6.11 -1.06
CA LEU A 132 -21.04 5.40 -0.86
C LEU A 132 -20.12 5.46 -2.09
N LYS A 133 -20.72 5.47 -3.30
CA LYS A 133 -20.00 5.53 -4.57
C LYS A 133 -19.66 6.95 -5.02
N ASP A 134 -20.23 7.97 -4.39
CA ASP A 134 -20.01 9.37 -4.75
C ASP A 134 -18.58 9.79 -4.34
N PRO A 135 -17.68 10.06 -5.31
CA PRO A 135 -16.32 10.48 -5.00
C PRO A 135 -16.27 11.87 -4.35
N ALA A 136 -17.29 12.72 -4.56
CA ALA A 136 -17.36 14.05 -3.98
C ALA A 136 -17.71 14.03 -2.48
N TRP A 137 -18.25 12.92 -1.98
CA TRP A 137 -18.57 12.77 -0.56
C TRP A 137 -17.51 11.92 0.15
N HIS A 138 -16.67 12.57 0.96
CA HIS A 138 -15.59 11.94 1.71
C HIS A 138 -15.66 12.35 3.19
N PRO A 139 -16.59 11.73 3.97
CA PRO A 139 -16.89 12.11 5.35
C PRO A 139 -15.85 11.53 6.32
N PHE A 140 -14.59 11.90 6.16
CA PHE A 140 -13.49 11.35 6.96
C PHE A 140 -12.75 12.46 7.71
N LYS A 141 -12.21 12.07 8.87
CA LYS A 141 -11.32 12.88 9.67
C LYS A 141 -10.12 12.08 10.13
N HIS A 142 -9.04 12.79 10.40
CA HIS A 142 -7.82 12.21 10.92
C HIS A 142 -7.86 12.20 12.45
N VAL A 143 -7.61 11.04 13.05
CA VAL A 143 -7.57 10.86 14.50
C VAL A 143 -6.26 10.18 14.88
N GLY A 144 -5.57 10.72 15.89
CA GLY A 144 -4.28 10.23 16.36
C GLY A 144 -3.26 11.36 16.54
N THR A 145 -2.05 10.99 16.96
CA THR A 145 -0.90 11.91 17.08
C THR A 145 0.37 11.22 16.58
N GLY A 146 1.29 12.00 16.00
CA GLY A 146 2.55 11.48 15.44
C GLY A 146 2.32 10.53 14.26
N ASP A 147 3.02 9.40 14.27
CA ASP A 147 2.97 8.41 13.17
C ASP A 147 1.71 7.51 13.18
N ASN A 148 0.85 7.64 14.19
CA ASN A 148 -0.34 6.80 14.38
C ASN A 148 -1.65 7.49 13.95
N VAL A 149 -1.58 8.42 12.99
CA VAL A 149 -2.78 9.07 12.46
C VAL A 149 -3.56 8.07 11.60
N LYS A 150 -4.84 7.88 11.94
CA LYS A 150 -5.78 7.06 11.18
C LYS A 150 -6.91 7.91 10.65
N GLU A 151 -7.29 7.64 9.42
CA GLU A 151 -8.48 8.22 8.81
C GLU A 151 -9.70 7.39 9.19
N VAL A 152 -10.68 8.03 9.84
CA VAL A 152 -11.92 7.41 10.32
C VAL A 152 -13.11 8.23 9.88
N VAL A 153 -14.28 7.62 9.79
CA VAL A 153 -15.51 8.35 9.41
C VAL A 153 -15.81 9.44 10.44
N ASP A 154 -16.06 10.64 9.96
CA ASP A 154 -16.53 11.74 10.80
C ASP A 154 -18.01 11.57 11.12
N GLU A 155 -18.30 11.21 12.37
CA GLU A 155 -19.69 11.08 12.84
C GLU A 155 -20.44 12.42 12.91
N GLU A 156 -19.73 13.55 12.78
CA GLU A 156 -20.35 14.87 12.69
C GLU A 156 -20.76 15.27 11.26
N ASP A 157 -20.45 14.45 10.24
CA ASP A 157 -20.91 14.67 8.86
C ASP A 157 -22.44 14.77 8.79
N GLU A 158 -22.94 15.77 8.06
CA GLU A 158 -24.38 16.06 8.00
C GLU A 158 -25.22 14.87 7.53
N LYS A 159 -24.75 14.13 6.51
CA LYS A 159 -25.47 12.96 5.99
C LYS A 159 -25.45 11.82 7.01
N ILE A 160 -24.31 11.58 7.68
CA ILE A 160 -24.19 10.55 8.73
C ILE A 160 -25.06 10.88 9.95
N LYS A 161 -25.06 12.13 10.42
CA LYS A 161 -25.94 12.58 11.52
C LYS A 161 -27.40 12.41 11.17
N LYS A 162 -27.80 12.85 9.97
CA LYS A 162 -29.17 12.71 9.48
C LYS A 162 -29.59 11.25 9.39
N LEU A 163 -28.70 10.36 8.90
CA LEU A 163 -28.96 8.92 8.87
C LEU A 163 -29.26 8.34 10.26
N LYS A 164 -28.45 8.71 11.25
CA LYS A 164 -28.65 8.27 12.63
C LYS A 164 -29.98 8.75 13.20
N GLN A 165 -30.30 10.03 13.00
CA GLN A 165 -31.56 10.63 13.47
C GLN A 165 -32.77 9.98 12.80
N GLU A 166 -32.69 9.76 11.49
CA GLU A 166 -33.80 9.24 10.71
C GLU A 166 -33.94 7.73 10.78
N TRP A 167 -32.90 6.93 10.93
CA TRP A 167 -32.99 5.46 10.81
C TRP A 167 -32.32 4.68 11.94
N GLY A 168 -31.68 5.38 12.88
CA GLY A 168 -31.08 4.78 14.05
C GLY A 168 -29.61 4.40 13.91
N GLU A 169 -29.04 3.98 15.03
CA GLU A 169 -27.60 3.73 15.18
C GLU A 169 -27.10 2.54 14.36
N GLU A 170 -27.88 1.46 14.24
CA GLU A 170 -27.49 0.26 13.49
C GLU A 170 -27.35 0.52 11.99
N VAL A 171 -28.25 1.32 11.41
CA VAL A 171 -28.18 1.71 9.99
C VAL A 171 -26.96 2.62 9.75
N LYS A 172 -26.71 3.57 10.66
CA LYS A 172 -25.51 4.41 10.64
C LYS A 172 -24.23 3.57 10.69
N ASN A 173 -24.15 2.60 11.60
CA ASN A 173 -23.00 1.73 11.79
C ASN A 173 -22.74 0.85 10.55
N ALA A 174 -23.78 0.37 9.88
CA ALA A 174 -23.65 -0.36 8.63
C ALA A 174 -23.04 0.50 7.51
N VAL A 175 -23.47 1.75 7.37
CA VAL A 175 -22.90 2.70 6.39
C VAL A 175 -21.47 3.07 6.76
N LYS A 176 -21.21 3.38 8.03
CA LYS A 176 -19.87 3.70 8.54
C LYS A 176 -18.88 2.58 8.23
N LYS A 177 -19.24 1.34 8.56
CA LYS A 177 -18.40 0.18 8.28
C LYS A 177 -18.13 0.01 6.78
N ALA A 178 -19.14 0.20 5.94
CA ALA A 178 -18.96 0.14 4.49
C ALA A 178 -18.03 1.25 3.97
N LEU A 179 -18.13 2.47 4.49
CA LEU A 179 -17.23 3.58 4.17
C LEU A 179 -15.78 3.26 4.55
N GLU A 180 -15.54 2.80 5.78
CA GLU A 180 -14.20 2.46 6.28
C GLU A 180 -13.57 1.34 5.44
N GLU A 181 -14.34 0.29 5.13
CA GLU A 181 -13.87 -0.81 4.27
C GLU A 181 -13.62 -0.35 2.82
N ILE A 182 -14.43 0.57 2.26
CA ILE A 182 -14.15 1.16 0.93
C ILE A 182 -12.85 1.94 0.98
N ASN A 183 -12.62 2.75 2.01
CA ASN A 183 -11.42 3.57 2.13
C ASN A 183 -10.15 2.71 2.27
N GLU A 184 -10.21 1.64 3.08
CA GLU A 184 -9.08 0.74 3.29
C GLU A 184 -8.74 -0.08 2.02
N TYR A 185 -9.75 -0.57 1.29
CA TYR A 185 -9.51 -1.52 0.20
C TYR A 185 -9.53 -0.90 -1.20
N ASN A 186 -10.21 0.23 -1.39
CA ASN A 186 -10.42 0.85 -2.70
C ASN A 186 -10.89 2.31 -2.62
N ALA A 187 -10.14 3.17 -1.91
CA ALA A 187 -10.51 4.57 -1.70
C ALA A 187 -10.84 5.31 -3.01
N SER A 188 -10.00 5.15 -4.04
CA SER A 188 -10.17 5.83 -5.33
C SER A 188 -11.30 5.26 -6.17
N GLY A 189 -11.44 3.93 -6.23
CA GLY A 189 -12.41 3.27 -7.10
C GLY A 189 -13.82 3.16 -6.51
N ARG A 190 -13.94 3.17 -5.17
CA ARG A 190 -15.20 3.08 -4.42
C ARG A 190 -16.15 1.95 -4.81
N TYR A 191 -15.63 0.87 -5.40
CA TYR A 191 -16.35 -0.37 -5.66
C TYR A 191 -15.97 -1.43 -4.62
N VAL A 192 -16.90 -2.35 -4.37
CA VAL A 192 -16.69 -3.45 -3.41
C VAL A 192 -15.58 -4.37 -3.88
N VAL A 193 -14.68 -4.74 -2.97
CA VAL A 193 -13.55 -5.62 -3.28
C VAL A 193 -13.76 -6.97 -2.60
N PRO A 194 -13.83 -8.09 -3.35
CA PRO A 194 -13.86 -9.39 -2.71
C PRO A 194 -12.52 -9.74 -2.09
N GLU A 195 -12.57 -10.27 -0.88
CA GLU A 195 -11.40 -10.66 -0.12
C GLU A 195 -11.63 -12.01 0.57
N LEU A 196 -10.58 -12.83 0.66
CA LEU A 196 -10.61 -14.02 1.51
C LEU A 196 -10.57 -13.56 2.96
N TRP A 197 -11.58 -13.94 3.72
CA TRP A 197 -11.77 -13.48 5.08
C TRP A 197 -11.92 -14.64 6.04
N ASN A 198 -11.19 -14.58 7.16
CA ASN A 198 -11.37 -15.47 8.28
C ASN A 198 -12.41 -14.84 9.21
N PHE A 199 -13.63 -15.35 9.18
CA PHE A 199 -14.74 -14.83 9.99
C PHE A 199 -14.64 -15.23 11.47
N ARG A 200 -13.75 -16.17 11.82
CA ARG A 200 -13.47 -16.51 13.23
C ARG A 200 -12.51 -15.51 13.86
N GLU A 201 -11.48 -15.11 13.11
CA GLU A 201 -10.41 -14.22 13.60
C GLU A 201 -10.59 -12.76 13.16
N GLU A 202 -11.68 -12.46 12.44
CA GLU A 202 -12.03 -11.11 11.95
C GLU A 202 -10.89 -10.42 11.19
N ARG A 203 -10.20 -11.17 10.34
CA ARG A 203 -9.08 -10.66 9.52
C ARG A 203 -9.06 -11.24 8.12
N LYS A 204 -8.28 -10.61 7.25
CA LYS A 204 -7.90 -11.16 5.94
C LYS A 204 -7.25 -12.53 6.12
N ALA A 205 -7.76 -13.53 5.40
CA ALA A 205 -7.21 -14.87 5.40
C ALA A 205 -6.00 -14.95 4.45
N THR A 206 -5.05 -15.80 4.79
CA THR A 206 -3.90 -16.12 3.94
C THR A 206 -4.31 -17.04 2.79
N LEU A 207 -3.47 -17.11 1.73
CA LEU A 207 -3.68 -18.08 0.65
C LEU A 207 -3.68 -19.52 1.17
N LYS A 208 -2.77 -19.83 2.11
CA LYS A 208 -2.68 -21.16 2.75
C LYS A 208 -3.98 -21.54 3.46
N GLU A 209 -4.55 -20.61 4.24
CA GLU A 209 -5.84 -20.78 4.90
C GLU A 209 -6.96 -21.02 3.89
N GLY A 210 -7.03 -20.20 2.83
CA GLY A 210 -8.03 -20.35 1.76
C GLY A 210 -7.95 -21.69 1.03
N ILE A 211 -6.74 -22.15 0.67
CA ILE A 211 -6.51 -23.45 0.01
C ILE A 211 -6.93 -24.60 0.93
N ALA A 212 -6.57 -24.55 2.22
CA ALA A 212 -6.96 -25.57 3.19
C ALA A 212 -8.48 -25.66 3.36
N GLN A 213 -9.16 -24.51 3.39
CA GLN A 213 -10.62 -24.46 3.44
C GLN A 213 -11.25 -25.02 2.16
N MET A 214 -10.75 -24.61 0.99
CA MET A 214 -11.22 -25.10 -0.31
C MET A 214 -11.10 -26.62 -0.43
N LYS A 215 -9.95 -27.19 -0.05
CA LYS A 215 -9.74 -28.65 0.00
C LYS A 215 -10.80 -29.34 0.86
N THR A 216 -11.07 -28.80 2.04
CA THR A 216 -12.10 -29.33 2.95
C THR A 216 -13.49 -29.26 2.32
N LEU A 217 -13.83 -28.18 1.62
CA LEU A 217 -15.11 -28.02 0.94
C LEU A 217 -15.27 -29.03 -0.20
N LEU A 218 -14.24 -29.21 -1.03
CA LEU A 218 -14.24 -30.17 -2.13
C LEU A 218 -14.43 -31.62 -1.64
N ILE A 219 -13.78 -32.01 -0.54
CA ILE A 219 -13.98 -33.36 0.02
C ILE A 219 -15.43 -33.55 0.48
N LYS A 220 -16.02 -32.55 1.12
CA LYS A 220 -17.41 -32.61 1.59
C LYS A 220 -18.41 -32.68 0.43
N THR A 221 -18.18 -31.92 -0.65
CA THR A 221 -19.08 -31.95 -1.82
C THR A 221 -19.02 -33.29 -2.56
N HIS A 222 -17.84 -33.90 -2.68
CA HIS A 222 -17.71 -35.24 -3.26
C HIS A 222 -18.41 -36.32 -2.43
N LYS A 223 -18.24 -36.32 -1.10
CA LYS A 223 -18.92 -37.29 -0.22
C LYS A 223 -20.45 -37.23 -0.33
N ARG A 224 -21.03 -36.03 -0.45
CA ARG A 224 -22.49 -35.85 -0.65
C ARG A 224 -22.98 -36.42 -1.97
N LYS A 225 -22.20 -36.31 -3.05
CA LYS A 225 -22.56 -36.88 -4.36
C LYS A 225 -22.47 -38.41 -4.39
N ALA A 226 -21.62 -39.00 -3.55
CA ALA A 226 -21.43 -40.45 -3.46
C ALA A 226 -22.47 -41.15 -2.57
N HIS A 227 -23.21 -40.42 -1.74
CA HIS A 227 -24.27 -40.94 -0.87
C HIS A 227 -25.52 -40.07 -1.05
N PRO A 228 -26.27 -40.24 -2.17
CA PRO A 228 -27.48 -39.47 -2.48
C PRO A 228 -28.58 -39.63 -1.42
#